data_AF-A0A0J1BYI7-F1
#
_entry.id   AF-A0A0J1BYI7-F1
#
_cell.length_a   1.000
_cell.length_b   1.000
_cell.length_c   1.000
_cell.angle_alpha   90.00
_cell.angle_beta   90.00
_cell.angle_gamma   90.00
#
_symmetry.space_group_name_H-M   'P 1'
#
loop_
_entity.id
_entity.type
_entity.pdbx_description
1 polymer ?
#
loop_
_entity_poly.entity_id
_entity_poly.type
_entity_poly.pdbx_seq_one_letter_code
_entity_poly.pdbx_strand_id
1 'polypeptide(L)'
;MLWGSSSAAGGLHREHPPGYAPVRIDALLSRLLGVPGTCRAVGGDRSWHTLAMRSYDHPYRPGLGAEGWLLPVQGQVVVPTADGRAPRAALPLPGTVAGVACSIRAAPGREGAVVLRRHVPGPAVELGTGPRSWWHTDLEDRHRGQVHLFWTGKNNIEDPGRVLADTRAAWAVEPARSVVMGHWHTYGDRRGTAGWEQVRTVNAAYRAEYGPAYHETMADLRDPRLWALPALRPYRIGDSAEDRRWLALGLPPRSVVGSDRKHLNALGNTLVAHGLHRHLTGAAGLV
;
A
#
# COMPACT_ATOMS: atom_id res chain seq x y z
N MET A 1 -2.44 7.97 7.67
CA MET A 1 -2.34 6.54 7.31
C MET A 1 -1.79 6.36 5.90
N LEU A 2 -0.71 5.61 5.73
CA LEU A 2 -0.23 5.15 4.41
C LEU A 2 -0.59 3.67 4.19
N TRP A 3 -1.29 3.39 3.10
CA TRP A 3 -1.72 2.06 2.67
C TRP A 3 -1.05 1.69 1.36
N GLY A 4 -0.82 0.40 1.13
CA GLY A 4 -0.29 -0.06 -0.16
C GLY A 4 0.65 -1.25 -0.05
N SER A 5 1.55 -1.33 -1.02
CA SER A 5 2.48 -2.45 -1.14
C SER A 5 3.92 -2.11 -0.72
N SER A 6 4.92 -2.81 -1.28
CA SER A 6 6.33 -2.67 -0.92
C SER A 6 6.90 -1.26 -1.13
N SER A 7 6.43 -0.49 -2.13
CA SER A 7 6.86 0.91 -2.28
C SER A 7 6.40 1.77 -1.09
N ALA A 8 5.15 1.61 -0.67
CA ALA A 8 4.60 2.29 0.50
C ALA A 8 5.19 1.77 1.84
N ALA A 9 5.54 0.49 1.91
CA ALA A 9 6.18 -0.12 3.08
C ALA A 9 7.68 0.26 3.23
N GLY A 10 8.23 1.01 2.27
CA GLY A 10 9.64 1.41 2.27
C GLY A 10 10.59 0.27 1.90
N GLY A 11 10.27 -0.51 0.87
CA GLY A 11 11.02 -1.73 0.47
C GLY A 11 12.54 -1.57 0.44
N LEU A 12 13.06 -0.46 -0.08
CA LEU A 12 14.49 -0.11 -0.08
C LEU A 12 14.79 1.22 0.63
N HIS A 13 14.04 1.56 1.68
CA HIS A 13 14.25 2.78 2.45
C HIS A 13 15.64 2.94 3.06
N ARG A 14 16.38 1.83 3.23
CA ARG A 14 17.74 1.79 3.77
C ARG A 14 18.82 1.87 2.70
N GLU A 15 18.47 1.73 1.43
CA GLU A 15 19.43 1.96 0.36
C GLU A 15 19.58 3.48 0.18
N HIS A 16 20.80 3.99 0.37
CA HIS A 16 21.08 5.42 0.29
C HIS A 16 22.54 5.65 -0.09
N PRO A 17 22.86 6.79 -0.73
CA PRO A 17 24.25 7.17 -0.95
C PRO A 17 24.98 7.50 0.37
N PRO A 18 26.32 7.54 0.37
CA PRO A 18 27.10 7.98 1.52
C PRO A 18 26.65 9.37 2.03
N GLY A 19 26.62 9.52 3.36
CA GLY A 19 26.22 10.78 4.01
C GLY A 19 24.73 11.09 3.99
N TYR A 20 23.88 10.23 3.43
CA TYR A 20 22.42 10.35 3.51
C TYR A 20 21.84 9.35 4.51
N ALA A 21 20.72 9.69 5.15
CA ALA A 21 20.05 8.77 6.09
C ALA A 21 19.03 7.88 5.37
N PRO A 22 18.69 6.70 5.94
CA PRO A 22 17.50 5.96 5.54
C PRO A 22 16.24 6.81 5.62
N VAL A 23 15.35 6.70 4.62
CA VAL A 23 14.10 7.48 4.57
C VAL A 23 12.91 6.60 4.25
N ARG A 24 11.97 6.52 5.20
CA ARG A 24 10.62 6.01 4.95
C ARG A 24 9.67 7.17 4.70
N ILE A 25 8.75 7.00 3.76
CA ILE A 25 7.80 8.03 3.33
C ILE A 25 6.89 8.44 4.49
N ASP A 26 6.32 7.48 5.22
CA ASP A 26 5.43 7.73 6.36
C ASP A 26 6.13 8.56 7.44
N ALA A 27 7.35 8.18 7.82
CA ALA A 27 8.10 8.88 8.87
C ALA A 27 8.49 10.30 8.46
N LEU A 28 9.02 10.48 7.24
CA LEU A 28 9.43 11.80 6.77
C LEU A 28 8.21 12.72 6.58
N LEU A 29 7.13 12.23 5.97
CA LEU A 29 5.91 13.00 5.78
C LEU A 29 5.29 13.42 7.12
N SER A 30 5.29 12.54 8.12
CA SER A 30 4.84 12.86 9.49
C SER A 30 5.61 14.06 10.07
N ARG A 31 6.93 14.05 9.90
CA ARG A 31 7.81 15.14 10.35
C ARG A 31 7.51 16.44 9.60
N LEU A 32 7.34 16.38 8.27
CA LEU A 32 7.04 17.56 7.46
C LEU A 32 5.70 18.19 7.85
N LEU A 33 4.68 17.38 8.08
CA LEU A 33 3.34 17.85 8.45
C LEU A 33 3.19 18.21 9.94
N GLY A 34 4.15 17.85 10.79
CA GLY A 34 4.03 18.01 12.25
C GLY A 34 2.92 17.17 12.88
N VAL A 35 2.50 16.06 12.23
CA VAL A 35 1.44 15.17 12.74
C VAL A 35 1.90 13.71 12.74
N PRO A 36 1.42 12.87 13.67
CA PRO A 36 1.75 11.45 13.67
C PRO A 36 1.25 10.75 12.41
N GLY A 37 2.13 9.99 11.77
CA GLY A 37 1.78 9.11 10.67
C GLY A 37 2.12 7.66 10.97
N THR A 38 1.44 6.78 10.24
CA THR A 38 1.40 5.34 10.47
C THR A 38 1.28 4.66 9.12
N CYS A 39 2.01 3.57 8.96
CA CYS A 39 2.03 2.78 7.74
C CYS A 39 1.39 1.41 7.98
N ARG A 40 0.45 1.04 7.11
CA ARG A 40 -0.20 -0.28 7.03
C ARG A 40 0.09 -0.98 5.71
N ALA A 41 1.08 -0.48 4.95
CA ALA A 41 1.49 -1.10 3.72
C ALA A 41 2.20 -2.44 3.97
N VAL A 42 1.99 -3.39 3.06
CA VAL A 42 2.51 -4.76 3.16
C VAL A 42 3.34 -5.10 1.93
N GLY A 43 4.54 -5.67 2.12
CA GLY A 43 5.41 -6.05 1.00
C GLY A 43 4.75 -7.06 0.05
N GLY A 44 4.89 -6.85 -1.27
CA GLY A 44 4.33 -7.74 -2.29
C GLY A 44 2.81 -7.76 -2.35
N ASP A 45 2.15 -6.78 -1.73
CA ASP A 45 0.71 -6.79 -1.58
C ASP A 45 -0.08 -6.37 -2.82
N ARG A 46 -1.28 -6.93 -2.98
CA ARG A 46 -2.24 -6.62 -4.06
C ARG A 46 -3.35 -5.70 -3.55
N SER A 47 -4.04 -5.01 -4.47
CA SER A 47 -5.10 -4.04 -4.13
C SER A 47 -6.18 -4.59 -3.19
N TRP A 48 -6.59 -5.84 -3.39
CA TRP A 48 -7.65 -6.47 -2.60
C TRP A 48 -7.30 -6.66 -1.12
N HIS A 49 -6.03 -6.79 -0.75
CA HIS A 49 -5.64 -6.94 0.66
C HIS A 49 -5.59 -5.58 1.35
N THR A 50 -5.14 -4.54 0.64
CA THR A 50 -5.32 -3.16 1.11
C THR A 50 -6.80 -2.86 1.36
N LEU A 51 -7.68 -3.27 0.44
CA LEU A 51 -9.13 -3.16 0.60
C LEU A 51 -9.64 -3.94 1.82
N ALA A 52 -9.25 -5.20 1.98
CA ALA A 52 -9.67 -6.03 3.12
C ALA A 52 -9.15 -5.52 4.47
N MET A 53 -8.00 -4.85 4.50
CA MET A 53 -7.53 -4.15 5.69
C MET A 53 -8.30 -2.84 5.93
N ARG A 54 -8.69 -2.13 4.87
CA ARG A 54 -9.29 -0.79 4.96
C ARG A 54 -10.79 -0.79 5.22
N SER A 55 -11.49 -1.83 4.77
CA SER A 55 -12.96 -1.87 4.71
C SER A 55 -13.54 -3.11 5.38
N TYR A 56 -14.47 -2.88 6.31
CA TYR A 56 -15.29 -3.89 6.96
C TYR A 56 -16.10 -4.72 5.96
N ASP A 57 -16.62 -4.08 4.91
CA ASP A 57 -17.48 -4.70 3.89
C ASP A 57 -16.72 -5.59 2.90
N HIS A 58 -15.40 -5.66 3.02
CA HIS A 58 -14.54 -6.45 2.15
C HIS A 58 -13.75 -7.51 2.95
N PRO A 59 -14.44 -8.40 3.67
CA PRO A 59 -13.81 -9.29 4.61
C PRO A 59 -13.00 -10.39 3.94
N TYR A 60 -12.10 -10.99 4.72
CA TYR A 60 -11.58 -12.31 4.38
C TYR A 60 -12.67 -13.35 4.62
N ARG A 61 -12.71 -14.37 3.76
CA ARG A 61 -13.74 -15.40 3.79
C ARG A 61 -13.14 -16.75 4.20
N PRO A 62 -12.80 -16.97 5.48
CA PRO A 62 -12.60 -18.31 6.02
C PRO A 62 -13.71 -19.23 5.53
N GLY A 63 -13.34 -20.27 4.77
CA GLY A 63 -14.27 -21.08 4.00
C GLY A 63 -14.39 -22.47 4.60
N LEU A 64 -15.59 -22.84 5.04
CA LEU A 64 -15.85 -24.13 5.67
C LEU A 64 -17.19 -24.65 5.15
N GLY A 65 -17.10 -25.48 4.11
CA GLY A 65 -18.27 -26.02 3.42
C GLY A 65 -18.64 -27.46 3.82
N ALA A 66 -17.78 -28.19 4.54
CA ALA A 66 -17.96 -29.64 4.73
C ALA A 66 -17.66 -30.19 6.13
N GLU A 67 -16.90 -29.46 6.95
CA GLU A 67 -16.49 -29.91 8.29
C GLU A 67 -16.96 -28.85 9.28
N GLY A 68 -17.59 -29.25 10.39
CA GLY A 68 -18.13 -28.35 11.42
C GLY A 68 -17.01 -27.64 12.19
N TRP A 69 -16.27 -26.78 11.52
CA TRP A 69 -15.15 -26.06 12.08
C TRP A 69 -15.64 -25.02 13.08
N LEU A 70 -15.04 -25.06 14.26
CA LEU A 70 -15.34 -24.15 15.35
C LEU A 70 -14.20 -23.16 15.48
N LEU A 71 -14.51 -21.87 15.61
CA LEU A 71 -13.60 -20.95 16.28
C LEU A 71 -13.50 -21.44 17.73
N PRO A 72 -12.31 -21.89 18.18
CA PRO A 72 -12.20 -22.58 19.45
C PRO A 72 -12.56 -21.66 20.60
N VAL A 73 -12.89 -22.27 21.74
CA VAL A 73 -13.20 -21.55 22.99
C VAL A 73 -12.08 -20.59 23.37
N GLN A 74 -10.83 -20.95 23.05
CA GLN A 74 -9.63 -20.12 23.13
C GLN A 74 -8.58 -20.67 22.14
N GLY A 75 -7.64 -19.84 21.70
CA GLY A 75 -6.49 -20.28 20.91
C GLY A 75 -6.64 -19.96 19.42
N GLN A 76 -6.11 -20.83 18.57
CA GLN A 76 -6.07 -20.61 17.13
C GLN A 76 -6.54 -21.83 16.35
N VAL A 77 -7.08 -21.58 15.16
CA VAL A 77 -7.48 -22.60 14.20
C VAL A 77 -6.93 -22.23 12.82
N VAL A 78 -6.58 -23.25 12.03
CA VAL A 78 -6.14 -23.06 10.64
C VAL A 78 -7.28 -23.47 9.72
N VAL A 79 -7.75 -22.56 8.90
CA VAL A 79 -8.89 -22.78 8.00
C VAL A 79 -8.53 -22.33 6.59
N PRO A 80 -8.96 -23.04 5.54
CA PRO A 80 -8.87 -22.53 4.18
C PRO A 80 -9.76 -21.29 4.00
N THR A 81 -9.52 -20.53 2.95
CA THR A 81 -10.35 -19.39 2.55
C THR A 81 -11.12 -19.74 1.28
N ALA A 82 -12.37 -19.32 1.20
CA ALA A 82 -13.28 -19.67 0.12
C ALA A 82 -12.81 -19.16 -1.25
N ASP A 83 -12.05 -18.06 -1.28
CA ASP A 83 -11.50 -17.44 -2.49
C ASP A 83 -9.97 -17.61 -2.62
N GLY A 84 -9.36 -18.45 -1.78
CA GLY A 84 -7.92 -18.70 -1.76
C GLY A 84 -7.07 -17.49 -1.33
N ARG A 85 -7.68 -16.44 -0.77
CA ARG A 85 -6.97 -15.22 -0.35
C ARG A 85 -6.59 -15.28 1.12
N ALA A 86 -5.30 -15.13 1.39
CA ALA A 86 -4.77 -14.98 2.75
C ALA A 86 -4.02 -13.65 2.91
N PRO A 87 -4.00 -13.04 4.12
CA PRO A 87 -3.22 -11.84 4.38
C PRO A 87 -1.74 -12.06 4.10
N ARG A 88 -1.10 -11.10 3.42
CA ARG A 88 0.37 -11.09 3.23
C ARG A 88 1.14 -10.46 4.39
N ALA A 89 0.43 -9.87 5.36
CA ALA A 89 1.05 -9.20 6.48
C ALA A 89 1.84 -10.19 7.36
N ALA A 90 3.06 -9.81 7.74
CA ALA A 90 3.87 -10.61 8.67
C ALA A 90 3.25 -10.65 10.08
N LEU A 91 2.55 -9.58 10.46
CA LEU A 91 1.86 -9.47 11.74
C LEU A 91 0.38 -9.86 11.59
N PRO A 92 -0.22 -10.46 12.62
CA PRO A 92 -1.66 -10.70 12.64
C PRO A 92 -2.45 -9.39 12.49
N LEU A 93 -3.43 -9.40 11.62
CA LEU A 93 -4.37 -8.28 11.44
C LEU A 93 -5.49 -8.42 12.47
N PRO A 94 -5.88 -7.34 13.16
CA PRO A 94 -6.95 -7.36 14.15
C PRO A 94 -8.33 -7.20 13.51
N GLY A 95 -9.32 -7.92 14.04
CA GLY A 95 -10.67 -7.94 13.49
C GLY A 95 -11.66 -8.72 14.34
N THR A 96 -12.76 -9.10 13.73
CA THR A 96 -13.81 -9.90 14.35
C THR A 96 -14.30 -11.02 13.43
N VAL A 97 -14.81 -12.09 14.05
CA VAL A 97 -15.61 -13.13 13.39
C VAL A 97 -16.87 -13.33 14.22
N ALA A 98 -18.05 -13.18 13.63
CA ALA A 98 -19.34 -13.20 14.35
C ALA A 98 -19.36 -12.27 15.60
N GLY A 99 -18.68 -11.12 15.54
CA GLY A 99 -18.54 -10.18 16.67
C GLY A 99 -17.51 -10.59 17.73
N VAL A 100 -16.87 -11.76 17.61
CA VAL A 100 -15.79 -12.20 18.52
C VAL A 100 -14.46 -11.62 18.06
N ALA A 101 -13.76 -10.92 18.95
CA ALA A 101 -12.43 -10.36 18.70
C ALA A 101 -11.41 -11.45 18.33
N CYS A 102 -10.90 -11.36 17.11
CA CYS A 102 -9.98 -12.32 16.51
C CYS A 102 -8.91 -11.62 15.67
N SER A 103 -7.73 -12.24 15.58
CA SER A 103 -6.74 -11.86 14.57
C SER A 103 -6.68 -12.88 13.44
N ILE A 104 -6.42 -12.40 12.23
CA ILE A 104 -6.14 -13.23 11.05
C ILE A 104 -4.69 -13.05 10.59
N ARG A 105 -4.06 -14.13 10.13
CA ARG A 105 -2.78 -14.09 9.41
C ARG A 105 -2.73 -15.23 8.41
N ALA A 106 -1.84 -15.17 7.42
CA ALA A 106 -1.56 -16.32 6.57
C ALA A 106 -1.09 -17.53 7.41
N ALA A 107 -1.53 -18.72 7.01
CA ALA A 107 -1.02 -19.97 7.54
C ALA A 107 0.34 -20.30 6.90
N PRO A 108 1.43 -20.46 7.69
CA PRO A 108 2.73 -20.82 7.14
C PRO A 108 2.68 -22.13 6.35
N GLY A 109 3.25 -22.13 5.14
CA GLY A 109 3.32 -23.32 4.28
C GLY A 109 1.99 -23.79 3.69
N ARG A 110 0.89 -23.04 3.85
CA ARG A 110 -0.44 -23.41 3.33
C ARG A 110 -1.06 -22.24 2.56
N GLU A 111 -0.86 -22.23 1.25
CA GLU A 111 -1.47 -21.23 0.37
C GLU A 111 -3.00 -21.27 0.48
N GLY A 112 -3.63 -20.09 0.43
CA GLY A 112 -5.08 -19.96 0.55
C GLY A 112 -5.65 -20.33 1.93
N ALA A 113 -4.82 -20.56 2.94
CA ALA A 113 -5.25 -20.81 4.31
C ALA A 113 -4.82 -19.69 5.28
N VAL A 114 -5.62 -19.53 6.33
CA VAL A 114 -5.41 -18.51 7.36
C VAL A 114 -5.41 -19.13 8.75
N VAL A 115 -4.65 -18.52 9.65
CA VAL A 115 -4.74 -18.77 11.08
C VAL A 115 -5.68 -17.72 11.66
N LEU A 116 -6.81 -18.16 12.21
CA LEU A 116 -7.69 -17.34 13.03
C LEU A 116 -7.33 -17.58 14.49
N ARG A 117 -7.02 -16.51 15.23
CA ARG A 117 -6.74 -16.58 16.67
C ARG A 117 -7.76 -15.76 17.44
N ARG A 118 -8.48 -16.41 18.34
CA ARG A 118 -9.39 -15.76 19.29
C ARG A 118 -8.59 -15.11 20.42
N HIS A 119 -8.94 -13.86 20.76
CA HIS A 119 -8.24 -13.12 21.80
C HIS A 119 -8.82 -13.32 23.20
N VAL A 120 -10.15 -13.48 23.29
CA VAL A 120 -10.87 -13.58 24.57
C VAL A 120 -11.56 -14.94 24.66
N PRO A 121 -11.38 -15.72 25.75
CA PRO A 121 -12.07 -16.99 25.94
C PRO A 121 -13.59 -16.86 25.90
N GLY A 122 -14.29 -17.90 25.46
CA GLY A 122 -15.76 -17.99 25.55
C GLY A 122 -16.32 -19.19 24.79
N PRO A 123 -17.65 -19.28 24.59
CA PRO A 123 -18.27 -20.40 23.88
C PRO A 123 -17.72 -20.55 22.46
N ALA A 124 -17.59 -21.78 21.98
CA ALA A 124 -17.18 -22.04 20.61
C ALA A 124 -18.16 -21.37 19.63
N VAL A 125 -17.65 -20.81 18.55
CA VAL A 125 -18.48 -20.22 17.49
C VAL A 125 -18.38 -21.10 16.26
N GLU A 126 -19.52 -21.58 15.80
CA GLU A 126 -19.59 -22.34 14.55
C GLU A 126 -19.27 -21.43 13.37
N LEU A 127 -18.33 -21.87 12.54
CA LEU A 127 -17.93 -21.19 11.34
C LEU A 127 -18.55 -21.91 10.14
N GLY A 128 -19.37 -21.20 9.37
CA GLY A 128 -19.99 -21.70 8.13
C GLY A 128 -19.52 -20.94 6.89
N THR A 129 -20.26 -21.09 5.80
CA THR A 129 -19.96 -20.43 4.51
C THR A 129 -20.49 -19.00 4.40
N GLY A 130 -21.33 -18.58 5.35
CA GLY A 130 -22.05 -17.31 5.30
C GLY A 130 -21.29 -16.12 5.89
N PRO A 131 -21.81 -14.88 5.66
CA PRO A 131 -21.17 -13.64 6.11
C PRO A 131 -20.85 -13.55 7.61
N ARG A 132 -21.65 -14.22 8.47
CA ARG A 132 -21.40 -14.23 9.92
C ARG A 132 -20.05 -14.84 10.30
N SER A 133 -19.51 -15.73 9.47
CA SER A 133 -18.25 -16.45 9.70
C SER A 133 -17.07 -15.83 8.96
N TRP A 134 -17.29 -14.74 8.24
CA TRP A 134 -16.21 -13.99 7.61
C TRP A 134 -15.43 -13.19 8.65
N TRP A 135 -14.14 -12.96 8.37
CA TRP A 135 -13.31 -12.11 9.20
C TRP A 135 -13.39 -10.68 8.71
N HIS A 136 -13.82 -9.77 9.58
CA HIS A 136 -13.94 -8.36 9.29
C HIS A 136 -12.84 -7.57 10.01
N THR A 137 -12.24 -6.60 9.33
CA THR A 137 -11.14 -5.79 9.87
C THR A 137 -11.60 -4.82 10.96
N ASP A 138 -10.85 -4.72 12.05
CA ASP A 138 -11.02 -3.62 13.02
C ASP A 138 -10.28 -2.35 12.57
N LEU A 139 -9.41 -2.46 11.55
CA LEU A 139 -8.56 -1.35 11.15
C LEU A 139 -9.36 -0.21 10.50
N GLU A 140 -10.55 -0.49 9.97
CA GLU A 140 -11.45 0.58 9.49
C GLU A 140 -11.74 1.57 10.62
N ASP A 141 -12.30 1.09 11.73
CA ASP A 141 -12.69 1.95 12.85
C ASP A 141 -11.50 2.57 13.56
N ARG A 142 -10.40 1.82 13.72
CA ARG A 142 -9.18 2.33 14.38
C ARG A 142 -8.55 3.51 13.64
N HIS A 143 -8.78 3.61 12.33
CA HIS A 143 -8.20 4.66 11.50
C HIS A 143 -9.24 5.66 10.99
N ARG A 144 -10.49 5.53 11.43
CA ARG A 144 -11.57 6.45 11.07
C ARG A 144 -11.22 7.88 11.46
N GLY A 145 -11.52 8.83 10.58
CA GLY A 145 -11.23 10.25 10.74
C GLY A 145 -9.80 10.66 10.41
N GLN A 146 -8.91 9.74 10.06
CA GLN A 146 -7.53 10.07 9.67
C GLN A 146 -7.45 10.47 8.19
N VAL A 147 -6.31 11.01 7.76
CA VAL A 147 -6.00 11.17 6.33
C VAL A 147 -5.41 9.85 5.79
N HIS A 148 -5.94 9.35 4.68
CA HIS A 148 -5.56 8.07 4.06
C HIS A 148 -4.84 8.32 2.75
N LEU A 149 -3.66 7.73 2.59
CA LEU A 149 -2.89 7.75 1.36
C LEU A 149 -2.88 6.33 0.80
N PHE A 150 -3.46 6.14 -0.38
CA PHE A 150 -3.56 4.84 -1.04
C PHE A 150 -2.54 4.70 -2.16
N TRP A 151 -1.56 3.81 -1.98
CA TRP A 151 -0.58 3.47 -3.02
C TRP A 151 -0.56 1.97 -3.27
N THR A 152 -1.68 1.46 -3.78
CA THR A 152 -1.98 0.04 -3.90
C THR A 152 -2.33 -0.36 -5.32
N GLY A 153 -2.14 -1.64 -5.68
CA GLY A 153 -2.50 -2.17 -7.01
C GLY A 153 -1.34 -2.48 -7.95
N LYS A 154 -0.11 -1.98 -7.67
CA LYS A 154 1.04 -2.21 -8.56
C LYS A 154 1.39 -3.69 -8.78
N ASN A 155 1.16 -4.56 -7.79
CA ASN A 155 1.46 -6.00 -7.87
C ASN A 155 0.35 -6.84 -8.53
N ASN A 156 -0.71 -6.20 -8.99
CA ASN A 156 -1.76 -6.81 -9.80
C ASN A 156 -2.19 -5.84 -10.92
N ILE A 157 -1.25 -5.05 -11.43
CA ILE A 157 -1.48 -4.03 -12.45
C ILE A 157 -1.88 -4.64 -13.80
N GLU A 158 -1.60 -5.93 -13.99
CA GLU A 158 -2.05 -6.72 -15.12
C GLU A 158 -3.58 -6.88 -15.20
N ASP A 159 -4.28 -6.61 -14.09
CA ASP A 159 -5.74 -6.50 -14.03
C ASP A 159 -6.14 -5.07 -13.60
N PRO A 160 -6.12 -4.10 -14.54
CA PRO A 160 -6.51 -2.72 -14.24
C PRO A 160 -7.93 -2.62 -13.68
N GLY A 161 -8.86 -3.44 -14.17
CA GLY A 161 -10.26 -3.42 -13.71
C GLY A 161 -10.35 -3.73 -12.22
N ARG A 162 -9.64 -4.76 -11.76
CA ARG A 162 -9.56 -5.10 -10.34
C ARG A 162 -8.89 -4.02 -9.51
N VAL A 163 -7.76 -3.47 -9.98
CA VAL A 163 -7.04 -2.38 -9.28
C VAL A 163 -7.95 -1.18 -9.07
N LEU A 164 -8.66 -0.74 -10.12
CA LEU A 164 -9.58 0.39 -10.06
C LEU A 164 -10.75 0.11 -9.11
N ALA A 165 -11.38 -1.07 -9.23
CA ALA A 165 -12.51 -1.45 -8.37
C ALA A 165 -12.11 -1.52 -6.88
N ASP A 166 -10.99 -2.19 -6.56
CA ASP A 166 -10.54 -2.32 -5.18
C ASP A 166 -10.14 -0.96 -4.59
N THR A 167 -9.49 -0.10 -5.37
CA THR A 167 -9.07 1.25 -4.92
C THR A 167 -10.29 2.14 -4.68
N ARG A 168 -11.28 2.11 -5.57
CA ARG A 168 -12.54 2.85 -5.42
C ARG A 168 -13.26 2.44 -4.14
N ALA A 169 -13.38 1.14 -3.90
CA ALA A 169 -14.01 0.63 -2.69
C ALA A 169 -13.25 1.03 -1.41
N ALA A 170 -11.91 1.02 -1.44
CA ALA A 170 -11.09 1.44 -0.30
C ALA A 170 -11.20 2.96 -0.03
N TRP A 171 -11.25 3.76 -1.10
CA TRP A 171 -11.42 5.21 -1.05
C TRP A 171 -12.81 5.61 -0.56
N ALA A 172 -13.86 4.89 -0.98
CA ALA A 172 -15.25 5.17 -0.64
C ALA A 172 -15.56 5.10 0.86
N VAL A 173 -14.71 4.45 1.67
CA VAL A 173 -14.89 4.43 3.13
C VAL A 173 -14.77 5.83 3.73
N GLU A 174 -13.81 6.65 3.29
CA GLU A 174 -13.64 8.05 3.75
C GLU A 174 -13.12 8.96 2.63
N PRO A 175 -13.96 9.27 1.62
CA PRO A 175 -13.51 9.94 0.40
C PRO A 175 -12.94 11.34 0.65
N ALA A 176 -13.56 12.12 1.54
CA ALA A 176 -13.15 13.48 1.88
C ALA A 176 -11.79 13.57 2.61
N ARG A 177 -11.25 12.43 3.06
CA ARG A 177 -9.96 12.34 3.79
C ARG A 177 -8.96 11.43 3.09
N SER A 178 -9.20 11.11 1.82
CA SER A 178 -8.42 10.10 1.11
C SER A 178 -7.75 10.67 -0.13
N VAL A 179 -6.48 10.33 -0.31
CA VAL A 179 -5.67 10.64 -1.50
C VAL A 179 -5.25 9.33 -2.16
N VAL A 180 -5.39 9.25 -3.48
CA VAL A 180 -4.93 8.12 -4.29
C VAL A 180 -3.63 8.49 -4.97
N MET A 181 -2.59 7.70 -4.74
CA MET A 181 -1.25 7.91 -5.29
C MET A 181 -1.07 7.16 -6.61
N GLY A 182 -0.66 7.89 -7.64
CA GLY A 182 -0.29 7.33 -8.94
C GLY A 182 0.88 6.35 -8.84
N HIS A 183 0.86 5.35 -9.72
CA HIS A 183 1.96 4.41 -9.88
C HIS A 183 3.08 5.04 -10.71
N TRP A 184 4.32 4.86 -10.28
CA TRP A 184 5.48 5.23 -11.07
C TRP A 184 5.93 4.07 -11.96
N HIS A 185 6.69 4.38 -13.01
CA HIS A 185 7.22 3.38 -13.91
C HIS A 185 8.56 2.83 -13.43
N THR A 186 8.62 1.51 -13.22
CA THR A 186 9.84 0.77 -12.93
C THR A 186 10.55 0.36 -14.23
N TYR A 187 11.77 -0.19 -14.11
CA TYR A 187 12.46 -0.72 -15.30
C TYR A 187 11.66 -1.85 -15.99
N GLY A 188 10.90 -2.64 -15.23
CA GLY A 188 10.11 -3.76 -15.73
C GLY A 188 8.87 -3.34 -16.53
N ASP A 189 8.37 -2.13 -16.30
CA ASP A 189 7.18 -1.57 -16.95
C ASP A 189 7.52 -0.30 -17.77
N ARG A 190 8.78 -0.21 -18.23
CA ARG A 190 9.27 0.85 -19.13
C ARG A 190 8.54 0.87 -20.47
N ARG A 191 8.65 2.00 -21.18
CA ARG A 191 8.05 2.19 -22.51
C ARG A 191 8.35 1.01 -23.45
N GLY A 192 7.30 0.54 -24.13
CA GLY A 192 7.37 -0.62 -25.03
C GLY A 192 7.04 -1.96 -24.37
N THR A 193 6.65 -1.97 -23.09
CA THR A 193 6.14 -3.17 -22.40
C THR A 193 4.64 -3.08 -22.17
N ALA A 194 3.95 -4.21 -21.95
CA ALA A 194 2.53 -4.21 -21.55
C ALA A 194 2.30 -3.47 -20.23
N GLY A 195 3.23 -3.61 -19.27
CA GLY A 195 3.17 -2.94 -17.98
C GLY A 195 3.15 -1.41 -18.09
N TRP A 196 3.81 -0.85 -19.11
CA TRP A 196 3.78 0.58 -19.37
C TRP A 196 2.35 1.09 -19.63
N GLU A 197 1.62 0.45 -20.55
CA GLU A 197 0.26 0.87 -20.87
C GLU A 197 -0.72 0.56 -19.74
N GLN A 198 -0.52 -0.53 -19.00
CA GLN A 198 -1.32 -0.85 -17.81
C GLN A 198 -1.20 0.23 -16.72
N VAL A 199 0.02 0.66 -16.40
CA VAL A 199 0.28 1.74 -15.43
C VAL A 199 -0.34 3.06 -15.90
N ARG A 200 -0.15 3.41 -17.18
CA ARG A 200 -0.75 4.63 -17.76
C ARG A 200 -2.27 4.60 -17.69
N THR A 201 -2.88 3.47 -18.01
CA THR A 201 -4.34 3.28 -17.97
C THR A 201 -4.87 3.50 -16.56
N VAL A 202 -4.26 2.87 -15.55
CA VAL A 202 -4.67 3.03 -14.15
C VAL A 202 -4.47 4.46 -13.67
N ASN A 203 -3.32 5.08 -13.93
CA ASN A 203 -3.07 6.46 -13.52
C ASN A 203 -4.00 7.47 -14.20
N ALA A 204 -4.32 7.28 -15.49
CA ALA A 204 -5.27 8.14 -16.20
C ALA A 204 -6.67 8.04 -15.59
N ALA A 205 -7.12 6.82 -15.26
CA ALA A 205 -8.39 6.60 -14.59
C ALA A 205 -8.39 7.21 -13.17
N TYR A 206 -7.34 7.01 -12.38
CA TYR A 206 -7.22 7.64 -11.06
C TYR A 206 -7.26 9.16 -11.13
N ARG A 207 -6.55 9.77 -12.08
CA ARG A 207 -6.58 11.22 -12.27
C ARG A 207 -7.97 11.72 -12.63
N ALA A 208 -8.66 11.04 -13.55
CA ALA A 208 -10.01 11.42 -13.97
C ALA A 208 -11.03 11.25 -12.84
N GLU A 209 -10.93 10.18 -12.05
CA GLU A 209 -11.89 9.83 -11.01
C GLU A 209 -11.71 10.65 -9.72
N TYR A 210 -10.47 10.81 -9.25
CA TYR A 210 -10.20 11.43 -7.94
C TYR A 210 -9.80 12.91 -8.03
N GLY A 211 -9.48 13.41 -9.23
CA GLY A 211 -9.22 14.84 -9.46
C GLY A 211 -8.20 15.43 -8.48
N PRO A 212 -8.56 16.43 -7.65
CA PRO A 212 -7.66 17.00 -6.65
C PRO A 212 -7.14 16.01 -5.60
N ALA A 213 -7.85 14.91 -5.34
CA ALA A 213 -7.43 13.86 -4.43
C ALA A 213 -6.48 12.83 -5.09
N TYR A 214 -6.09 13.05 -6.36
CA TYR A 214 -5.08 12.25 -7.02
C TYR A 214 -3.69 12.89 -6.90
N HIS A 215 -2.73 12.12 -6.38
CA HIS A 215 -1.34 12.51 -6.27
C HIS A 215 -0.50 11.88 -7.40
N GLU A 216 0.04 12.69 -8.30
CA GLU A 216 0.86 12.23 -9.42
C GLU A 216 2.31 11.95 -9.02
N THR A 217 2.54 10.77 -8.43
CA THR A 217 3.86 10.38 -7.91
C THR A 217 4.97 10.42 -8.97
N MET A 218 4.66 10.08 -10.24
CA MET A 218 5.68 10.05 -11.29
C MET A 218 6.16 11.45 -11.67
N ALA A 219 5.29 12.47 -11.57
CA ALA A 219 5.67 13.85 -11.83
C ALA A 219 6.67 14.34 -10.76
N ASP A 220 6.45 14.01 -9.50
CA ASP A 220 7.34 14.42 -8.40
C ASP A 220 8.71 13.76 -8.49
N LEU A 221 8.75 12.47 -8.81
CA LEU A 221 10.03 11.77 -9.05
C LEU A 221 10.82 12.38 -10.22
N ARG A 222 10.15 13.10 -11.12
CA ARG A 222 10.72 13.73 -12.31
C ARG A 222 10.83 15.25 -12.23
N ASP A 223 10.52 15.87 -11.09
CA ASP A 223 10.49 17.33 -10.92
C ASP A 223 11.88 17.84 -10.48
N PRO A 224 12.62 18.58 -11.34
CA PRO A 224 13.93 19.11 -10.97
C PRO A 224 13.90 20.07 -9.78
N ARG A 225 12.73 20.67 -9.48
CA ARG A 225 12.57 21.53 -8.30
C ARG A 225 12.67 20.74 -7.01
N LEU A 226 12.16 19.49 -7.00
CA LEU A 226 12.31 18.61 -5.85
C LEU A 226 13.73 18.05 -5.74
N TRP A 227 14.40 17.81 -6.86
CA TRP A 227 15.80 17.39 -6.87
C TRP A 227 16.74 18.46 -6.28
N ALA A 228 16.36 19.72 -6.42
CA ALA A 228 17.11 20.88 -5.93
C ALA A 228 16.87 21.20 -4.44
N LEU A 229 16.03 20.43 -3.73
CA LEU A 229 15.83 20.61 -2.28
C LEU A 229 17.19 20.58 -1.56
N PRO A 230 17.39 21.39 -0.49
CA PRO A 230 18.69 21.51 0.16
C PRO A 230 19.32 20.17 0.57
N ALA A 231 18.52 19.22 1.05
CA ALA A 231 18.97 17.89 1.44
C ALA A 231 19.35 16.99 0.24
N LEU A 232 18.81 17.25 -0.95
CA LEU A 232 19.00 16.41 -2.15
C LEU A 232 20.01 17.00 -3.15
N ARG A 233 20.20 18.32 -3.12
CA ARG A 233 21.09 19.05 -4.02
C ARG A 233 22.52 18.47 -4.11
N PRO A 234 23.18 18.04 -3.01
CA PRO A 234 24.52 17.45 -3.10
C PRO A 234 24.61 16.17 -3.95
N TYR A 235 23.50 15.45 -4.11
CA TYR A 235 23.45 14.17 -4.83
C TYR A 235 23.22 14.31 -6.34
N ARG A 236 23.01 15.54 -6.83
CA ARG A 236 22.99 15.87 -8.26
C ARG A 236 22.08 14.94 -9.09
N ILE A 237 20.88 14.68 -8.57
CA ILE A 237 19.88 13.82 -9.21
C ILE A 237 19.59 14.35 -10.63
N GLY A 238 19.69 13.49 -11.64
CA GLY A 238 19.45 13.87 -13.04
C GLY A 238 20.72 14.18 -13.84
N ASP A 239 21.85 14.44 -13.18
CA ASP A 239 23.09 14.89 -13.84
C ASP A 239 23.92 13.75 -14.43
N SER A 240 23.72 12.51 -13.99
CA SER A 240 24.51 11.37 -14.50
C SER A 240 24.04 10.93 -15.89
N ALA A 241 24.93 10.31 -16.66
CA ALA A 241 24.54 9.73 -17.95
C ALA A 241 23.47 8.63 -17.79
N GLU A 242 23.52 7.88 -16.69
CA GLU A 242 22.53 6.84 -16.39
C GLU A 242 21.16 7.44 -16.05
N ASP A 243 21.12 8.53 -15.27
CA ASP A 243 19.88 9.25 -14.99
C ASP A 243 19.22 9.77 -16.27
N ARG A 244 20.00 10.43 -17.13
CA ARG A 244 19.50 10.91 -18.43
C ARG A 244 18.97 9.77 -19.29
N ARG A 245 19.64 8.62 -19.31
CA ARG A 245 19.19 7.43 -20.03
C ARG A 245 17.85 6.92 -19.49
N TRP A 246 17.68 6.86 -18.17
CA TRP A 246 16.43 6.43 -17.55
C TRP A 246 15.28 7.41 -17.83
N LEU A 247 15.54 8.71 -17.72
CA LEU A 247 14.56 9.75 -18.04
C LEU A 247 14.09 9.65 -19.50
N ALA A 248 15.00 9.37 -20.44
CA ALA A 248 14.66 9.16 -21.86
C ALA A 248 13.77 7.93 -22.10
N LEU A 249 13.81 6.94 -21.21
CA LEU A 249 12.90 5.77 -21.21
C LEU A 249 11.55 6.06 -20.53
N GLY A 250 11.34 7.28 -20.04
CA GLY A 250 10.14 7.66 -19.30
C GLY A 250 10.13 7.21 -17.84
N LEU A 251 11.29 6.81 -17.30
CA LEU A 251 11.48 6.35 -15.93
C LEU A 251 11.91 7.52 -15.02
N PRO A 252 11.85 7.40 -13.67
CA PRO A 252 12.54 8.34 -12.79
C PRO A 252 14.07 8.25 -12.99
N PRO A 253 14.85 9.25 -12.53
CA PRO A 253 16.30 9.15 -12.51
C PRO A 253 16.76 7.85 -11.84
N ARG A 254 17.79 7.19 -12.38
CA ARG A 254 18.33 5.96 -11.81
C ARG A 254 18.76 6.16 -10.36
N SER A 255 19.34 7.31 -10.04
CA SER A 255 19.88 7.68 -8.74
C SER A 255 18.86 7.68 -7.61
N VAL A 256 17.55 7.73 -7.91
CA VAL A 256 16.47 7.69 -6.91
C VAL A 256 15.81 6.32 -6.78
N VAL A 257 16.23 5.37 -7.62
CA VAL A 257 15.73 3.99 -7.66
C VAL A 257 16.74 3.08 -6.97
N GLY A 258 16.25 2.11 -6.22
CA GLY A 258 17.09 1.11 -5.59
C GLY A 258 17.75 0.16 -6.59
N SER A 259 18.71 -0.60 -6.08
CA SER A 259 19.50 -1.60 -6.80
C SER A 259 18.65 -2.64 -7.54
N ASP A 260 17.48 -2.98 -6.99
CA ASP A 260 16.55 -3.95 -7.58
C ASP A 260 15.73 -3.43 -8.77
N ARG A 261 15.84 -2.13 -9.06
CA ARG A 261 15.12 -1.43 -10.16
C ARG A 261 13.59 -1.49 -10.05
N LYS A 262 13.06 -1.86 -8.89
CA LYS A 262 11.63 -2.04 -8.60
C LYS A 262 11.13 -1.13 -7.49
N HIS A 263 12.01 -0.77 -6.54
CA HIS A 263 11.67 0.13 -5.43
C HIS A 263 12.48 1.43 -5.50
N LEU A 264 11.99 2.45 -4.81
CA LEU A 264 12.72 3.68 -4.57
C LEU A 264 13.72 3.49 -3.43
N ASN A 265 14.86 4.17 -3.54
CA ASN A 265 15.83 4.29 -2.46
C ASN A 265 15.46 5.47 -1.54
N ALA A 266 16.31 5.81 -0.56
CA ALA A 266 16.06 6.92 0.36
C ALA A 266 15.87 8.29 -0.33
N LEU A 267 16.60 8.56 -1.43
CA LEU A 267 16.41 9.80 -2.19
C LEU A 267 15.04 9.83 -2.86
N GLY A 268 14.63 8.73 -3.51
CA GLY A 268 13.31 8.61 -4.13
C GLY A 268 12.17 8.72 -3.13
N ASN A 269 12.30 8.09 -1.96
CA ASN A 269 11.33 8.23 -0.87
C ASN A 269 11.26 9.67 -0.34
N THR A 270 12.39 10.39 -0.34
CA THR A 270 12.41 11.82 0.03
C THR A 270 11.60 12.65 -0.97
N LEU A 271 11.79 12.44 -2.28
CA LEU A 271 11.03 13.13 -3.31
C LEU A 271 9.53 12.90 -3.17
N VAL A 272 9.11 11.65 -2.94
CA VAL A 272 7.70 11.31 -2.75
C VAL A 272 7.12 11.95 -1.48
N ALA A 273 7.87 11.95 -0.36
CA ALA A 273 7.40 12.57 0.88
C ALA A 273 7.22 14.09 0.75
N HIS A 274 8.17 14.80 0.13
CA HIS A 274 8.03 16.24 -0.14
C HIS A 274 6.95 16.55 -1.18
N GLY A 275 6.83 15.70 -2.20
CA GLY A 275 5.74 15.76 -3.17
C GLY A 275 4.36 15.65 -2.53
N LEU A 276 4.17 14.65 -1.66
CA LEU A 276 2.95 14.49 -0.87
C LEU A 276 2.72 15.66 0.08
N HIS A 277 3.76 16.15 0.74
CA HIS A 277 3.65 17.34 1.60
C HIS A 277 3.13 18.54 0.82
N ARG A 278 3.70 18.82 -0.36
CA ARG A 278 3.22 19.84 -1.30
C ARG A 278 1.77 19.59 -1.74
N HIS A 279 1.42 18.35 -2.04
CA HIS A 279 0.05 18.01 -2.46
C HIS A 279 -0.98 18.28 -1.35
N LEU A 280 -0.63 17.97 -0.09
CA LEU A 280 -1.52 18.12 1.06
C LEU A 280 -1.61 19.55 1.60
N THR A 281 -0.57 20.37 1.41
CA THR A 281 -0.46 21.71 2.01
C THR A 281 -0.41 22.86 0.99
N GLY A 282 -0.28 22.53 -0.31
CA GLY A 282 -0.04 23.49 -1.37
C GLY A 282 1.44 23.86 -1.55
N ALA A 283 1.71 24.93 -2.31
CA ALA A 283 3.07 25.34 -2.66
C ALA A 283 3.95 25.73 -1.46
N ALA A 284 3.34 26.10 -0.33
CA ALA A 284 4.04 26.37 0.93
C ALA A 284 4.82 25.14 1.47
N GLY A 285 4.48 23.92 1.02
CA GLY A 285 5.13 22.70 1.48
C GLY A 285 6.52 22.41 0.89
N LEU A 286 7.08 23.30 0.07
CA LEU A 286 8.41 23.14 -0.54
C LEU A 286 9.52 23.93 0.17
N VAL A 287 9.18 24.70 1.20
CA VAL A 287 10.12 25.56 1.95
C VAL A 287 10.91 24.73 2.97
#